data_AF-X1E257-F1
#
_entry.id   AF-X1E257-F1
#
_cell.length_a   1.000
_cell.length_b   1.000
_cell.length_c   1.000
_cell.angle_alpha   90.00
_cell.angle_beta   90.00
_cell.angle_gamma   90.00
#
_symmetry.space_group_name_H-M   'P 1'
#
loop_
_entity.id
_entity.type
_entity.pdbx_description
1 polymer ?
#
loop_
_entity_poly.entity_id
_entity_poly.type
_entity_poly.pdbx_seq_one_letter_code
_entity_poly.pdbx_strand_id
1 'polypeptide(L)'
;SIDLKKRPELIKQADLILTLTEKHKKEVLEYNNSGDNKVQTLREFAGESGDIEDPSMKGVEGFRKSRDEINHCIFKGLKRFE
;
A
#
# COMPACT_ATOMS: atom_id res chain seq x y z
N SER A 1 -9.53 -8.67 -8.04
CA SER A 1 -8.96 -7.31 -8.03
C SER A 1 -10.11 -6.33 -8.06
N ILE A 2 -10.16 -5.33 -7.16
CA ILE A 2 -11.22 -4.31 -7.18
C ILE A 2 -10.75 -3.19 -8.08
N ASP A 3 -11.51 -2.89 -9.14
CA ASP A 3 -11.21 -1.77 -10.03
C ASP A 3 -11.47 -0.43 -9.33
N LEU A 4 -10.42 0.17 -8.77
CA LEU A 4 -10.46 1.51 -8.16
C LEU A 4 -10.96 2.59 -9.15
N LYS A 5 -10.71 2.38 -10.45
CA LYS A 5 -11.24 3.20 -11.55
C LYS A 5 -12.77 3.31 -11.56
N LYS A 6 -13.46 2.25 -11.14
CA LYS A 6 -14.92 2.15 -11.14
C LYS A 6 -15.54 2.57 -9.80
N ARG A 7 -14.72 2.84 -8.78
CA ARG A 7 -15.16 3.14 -7.41
C ARG A 7 -14.34 4.28 -6.78
N PRO A 8 -14.40 5.51 -7.34
CA PRO A 8 -13.69 6.66 -6.79
C PRO A 8 -14.15 7.03 -5.38
N GLU A 9 -15.35 6.60 -4.98
CA GLU A 9 -15.87 6.74 -3.61
C GLU A 9 -15.01 6.04 -2.56
N LEU A 10 -14.38 4.90 -2.89
CA LEU A 10 -13.51 4.16 -1.95
C LEU A 10 -12.22 4.92 -1.69
N ILE A 11 -11.70 5.59 -2.72
CA ILE A 11 -10.57 6.49 -2.57
C ILE A 11 -11.03 7.60 -1.64
N LYS A 12 -12.06 8.38 -2.00
CA LYS A 12 -12.55 9.53 -1.23
C LYS A 12 -12.87 9.24 0.25
N GLN A 13 -13.38 8.05 0.58
CA GLN A 13 -13.72 7.67 1.95
C GLN A 13 -12.50 7.26 2.80
N ALA A 14 -11.35 7.01 2.18
CA ALA A 14 -10.16 6.56 2.89
C ALA A 14 -9.30 7.76 3.32
N ASP A 15 -9.13 7.95 4.63
CA ASP A 15 -8.16 8.91 5.19
C ASP A 15 -6.71 8.56 4.83
N LEU A 16 -6.40 7.27 4.75
CA LEU A 16 -5.08 6.74 4.45
C LEU A 16 -5.16 5.59 3.45
N ILE A 17 -4.39 5.69 2.37
CA ILE A 17 -4.27 4.65 1.35
C ILE A 17 -2.84 4.12 1.35
N LEU A 18 -2.69 2.83 1.64
CA LEU A 18 -1.40 2.14 1.68
C LEU A 18 -1.26 1.20 0.48
N THR A 19 -0.23 1.42 -0.33
CA THR A 19 0.06 0.57 -1.50
C THR A 19 1.28 -0.32 -1.27
N LEU A 20 1.30 -1.50 -1.90
CA LEU A 20 2.44 -2.42 -1.82
C LEU A 20 3.65 -1.93 -2.63
N THR A 21 3.40 -1.20 -3.72
CA THR A 21 4.43 -0.69 -4.62
C THR A 21 4.19 0.77 -4.98
N GLU A 22 5.25 1.46 -5.41
CA GLU A 22 5.22 2.81 -5.96
C GLU A 22 4.42 2.86 -7.26
N LYS A 23 4.43 1.79 -8.05
CA LYS A 23 3.61 1.71 -9.26
C LYS A 23 2.13 1.82 -8.91
N HIS A 24 1.66 1.04 -7.93
CA HIS A 24 0.29 1.13 -7.45
C HIS A 24 -0.02 2.50 -6.82
N LYS A 25 0.95 3.10 -6.10
CA LYS A 25 0.81 4.47 -5.55
C LYS A 25 0.53 5.47 -6.66
N LYS A 26 1.33 5.44 -7.74
CA LYS A 26 1.16 6.31 -8.91
C LYS A 26 -0.20 6.11 -9.57
N GLU A 27 -0.61 4.87 -9.79
CA GLU A 27 -1.94 4.59 -10.35
C GLU A 27 -3.06 5.15 -9.48
N VAL A 28 -3.00 4.96 -8.16
CA VAL A 28 -3.98 5.53 -7.22
C VAL A 28 -3.98 7.06 -7.26
N LEU A 29 -2.80 7.69 -7.32
CA LEU A 29 -2.66 9.14 -7.41
C LEU A 29 -3.27 9.69 -8.69
N GLU A 30 -3.11 9.01 -9.84
CA GLU A 30 -3.75 9.41 -11.09
C GLU A 30 -5.28 9.36 -11.02
N TYR A 31 -5.83 8.45 -10.21
CA TYR A 31 -7.27 8.37 -9.97
C TYR A 31 -7.74 9.32 -8.86
N ASN A 32 -6.86 9.69 -7.94
CA ASN A 32 -7.16 10.59 -6.82
C ASN A 32 -7.15 12.05 -7.27
N ASN A 33 -8.24 12.47 -7.91
CA ASN A 33 -8.45 13.86 -8.34
C ASN A 33 -8.69 14.84 -7.19
N SER A 34 -8.95 14.34 -5.96
CA SER A 34 -9.31 15.17 -4.81
C SER A 34 -8.12 15.59 -3.94
N GLY A 35 -6.99 14.89 -4.01
CA GLY A 35 -5.73 15.29 -3.36
C GLY A 35 -5.71 15.31 -1.82
N ASP A 36 -6.86 15.17 -1.16
CA ASP A 36 -7.01 15.27 0.29
C ASP A 36 -6.45 14.05 1.04
N ASN A 37 -6.42 12.90 0.37
CA ASN A 37 -6.14 11.62 1.01
C ASN A 37 -4.64 11.32 1.01
N LYS A 38 -4.14 10.78 2.13
CA LYS A 38 -2.73 10.44 2.27
C LYS A 38 -2.44 9.12 1.54
N VAL A 39 -1.82 9.19 0.36
CA VAL A 39 -1.42 8.00 -0.42
C VAL A 39 0.08 7.74 -0.24
N GLN A 40 0.44 6.60 0.36
CA GLN A 40 1.84 6.23 0.64
C GLN A 40 2.04 4.73 0.42
N THR A 41 3.28 4.29 0.21
CA THR A 41 3.57 2.85 0.24
C THR A 41 3.59 2.31 1.67
N LEU A 42 3.38 1.00 1.82
CA LEU A 42 3.48 0.32 3.11
C LEU A 42 4.86 0.49 3.74
N ARG A 43 5.92 0.51 2.92
CA ARG A 43 7.28 0.78 3.39
C ARG A 43 7.44 2.23 3.84
N GLU A 44 6.96 3.20 3.06
CA GLU A 44 7.02 4.62 3.46
C GLU A 44 6.31 4.85 4.79
N PHE A 45 5.16 4.20 4.98
CA PHE A 45 4.42 4.21 6.24
C PHE A 45 5.26 3.67 7.41
N ALA A 46 6.02 2.59 7.19
CA ALA A 46 6.98 2.05 8.13
C ALA A 46 8.25 2.90 8.35
N GLY A 47 8.43 3.98 7.58
CA GLY A 47 9.66 4.78 7.55
C GLY A 47 10.81 4.15 6.77
N GLU A 48 10.49 3.23 5.86
CA GLU A 48 11.44 2.58 4.97
C GLU A 48 11.17 2.98 3.52
N SER A 49 12.18 2.81 2.66
CA SER A 49 12.06 3.07 1.23
C SER A 49 12.02 1.75 0.45
N GLY A 50 11.21 1.72 -0.61
CA GLY A 50 11.14 0.59 -1.54
C GLY A 50 9.76 -0.07 -1.62
N ASP A 51 9.71 -1.18 -2.34
CA ASP A 51 8.49 -1.89 -2.69
C ASP A 51 8.39 -3.24 -1.96
N ILE A 52 7.17 -3.74 -1.79
CA ILE A 52 6.91 -5.12 -1.42
C ILE A 52 6.68 -5.89 -2.71
N GLU A 53 7.62 -6.78 -3.05
CA GLU A 53 7.52 -7.62 -4.24
C GLU A 53 6.33 -8.57 -4.17
N ASP A 54 5.70 -8.76 -5.32
CA ASP A 54 4.58 -9.68 -5.46
C ASP A 54 5.05 -11.15 -5.35
N PRO A 55 4.48 -11.94 -4.42
CA PRO A 55 4.92 -13.31 -4.18
C PRO A 55 4.40 -14.33 -5.20
N SER A 56 3.53 -13.93 -6.15
CA SER A 56 2.83 -14.86 -7.05
C SER A 56 3.79 -15.76 -7.85
N MET A 57 5.00 -15.28 -8.15
CA MET A 57 6.02 -16.05 -8.87
C MET A 57 6.96 -16.89 -7.97
N LYS A 58 6.90 -16.74 -6.64
CA LYS A 58 7.88 -17.32 -5.69
C LYS A 58 7.32 -18.48 -4.84
N GLY A 59 6.13 -18.98 -5.16
CA GLY A 59 5.50 -20.09 -4.43
C GLY A 59 5.17 -19.76 -2.97
N VAL A 60 4.88 -20.77 -2.14
CA VAL A 60 4.38 -20.60 -0.75
C VAL A 60 5.39 -19.84 0.13
N GLU A 61 6.69 -20.02 -0.08
CA GLU A 61 7.72 -19.29 0.66
C GLU A 61 7.73 -17.80 0.34
N GLY A 62 7.48 -17.43 -0.93
CA GLY A 62 7.24 -16.06 -1.33
C GLY A 62 6.11 -15.42 -0.55
N PHE A 63 4.95 -16.09 -0.46
CA PHE A 63 3.81 -15.59 0.29
C PHE A 63 4.10 -15.41 1.78
N ARG A 64 4.83 -16.35 2.39
CA ARG A 64 5.27 -16.21 3.79
C ARG A 64 6.16 -14.98 3.98
N LYS A 65 7.13 -14.78 3.09
CA LYS A 65 8.03 -13.62 3.15
C LYS A 65 7.27 -12.31 2.96
N SER A 66 6.42 -12.19 1.93
CA SER A 66 5.63 -10.98 1.71
C SER A 66 4.68 -10.69 2.87
N ARG A 67 4.05 -11.72 3.47
CA ARG A 67 3.23 -11.56 4.68
C ARG A 67 4.04 -11.02 5.85
N ASP A 68 5.23 -11.57 6.10
CA ASP A 68 6.11 -11.11 7.18
C ASP A 68 6.57 -9.66 6.94
N GLU A 69 6.89 -9.29 5.71
CA GLU A 69 7.23 -7.89 5.35
C GLU A 69 6.04 -6.94 5.56
N ILE A 70 4.83 -7.33 5.14
CA ILE A 70 3.61 -6.54 5.35
C ILE A 70 3.36 -6.34 6.86
N ASN A 71 3.41 -7.41 7.64
CA ASN A 71 3.22 -7.34 9.09
C ASN A 71 4.26 -6.43 9.74
N HIS A 72 5.54 -6.58 9.38
CA HIS A 72 6.61 -5.75 9.91
C HIS A 72 6.35 -4.27 9.62
N CYS A 73 6.01 -3.94 8.37
CA CYS A 73 5.76 -2.57 7.95
C CYS A 73 4.54 -1.96 8.65
N ILE A 74 3.45 -2.72 8.81
CA ILE A 74 2.25 -2.27 9.52
C ILE A 74 2.57 -1.99 11.00
N PHE A 75 3.22 -2.92 11.69
CA PHE A 75 3.56 -2.74 13.11
C PHE A 75 4.47 -1.54 13.34
N LYS A 76 5.46 -1.36 12.47
CA LYS A 76 6.42 -0.27 12.56
C LYS A 76 5.78 1.08 12.24
N GLY A 77 4.92 1.13 11.24
CA GLY A 77 4.18 2.34 10.91
C GLY A 77 3.15 2.70 11.98
N LEU A 78 2.45 1.71 12.57
CA LEU A 78 1.56 1.94 13.72
C LEU A 78 2.31 2.55 14.91
N LYS A 79 3.48 1.99 15.28
CA LYS A 79 4.34 2.56 16.32
C LYS A 79 4.80 4.00 16.07
N ARG A 80 4.78 4.44 14.81
CA ARG A 80 5.19 5.78 14.40
C ARG A 80 4.00 6.75 14.31
N PHE A 81 2.78 6.21 14.27
CA PHE A 81 1.53 6.96 14.31
C PHE A 81 1.00 7.17 15.73
N GLU A 82 1.54 6.45 16.72
CA GLU A 82 1.31 6.62 18.16
C GLU A 82 2.19 7.74 18.74
#